data_AF-A0A7T3RDY7-F1
#
_entry.id   AF-A0A7T3RDY7-F1
#
_cell.length_a   1.000
_cell.length_b   1.000
_cell.length_c   1.000
_cell.angle_alpha   90.00
_cell.angle_beta   90.00
_cell.angle_gamma   90.00
#
_symmetry.space_group_name_H-M   'P 1'
#
loop_
_entity.id
_entity.type
_entity.pdbx_description
1 polymer ?
#
loop_
_entity_poly.entity_id
_entity_poly.type
_entity_poly.pdbx_seq_one_letter_code
_entity_poly.pdbx_strand_id
1 'polypeptide(L)' 'MIIQSEKNYDDIINLPHHVSSVHPPLSDSQRAAQFLPFAALTGYEDAIRKTAAKAEQEAQ' A
#
# COMPACT_ATOMS: atom_id res chain seq x y z
N MET A 1 -18.49 1.35 -26.42
CA MET A 1 -17.26 0.56 -26.67
C MET A 1 -16.81 0.06 -25.30
N ILE A 2 -16.96 -1.25 -25.05
CA ILE A 2 -16.53 -1.85 -23.78
C ILE A 2 -15.02 -2.05 -23.92
N ILE A 3 -14.22 -1.27 -23.19
CA ILE A 3 -12.80 -1.59 -23.04
C ILE A 3 -12.77 -2.82 -22.15
N GLN A 4 -12.68 -4.00 -22.76
CA GLN A 4 -12.34 -5.20 -22.02
C GLN A 4 -10.95 -4.98 -21.43
N SER A 5 -10.88 -4.98 -20.10
CA SER A 5 -9.65 -4.93 -19.34
C SER A 5 -8.91 -6.26 -19.56
N GLU A 6 -8.15 -6.38 -20.65
CA GLU A 6 -7.21 -7.48 -20.90
C GLU A 6 -5.97 -7.36 -19.98
N LYS A 7 -6.20 -7.36 -18.67
CA LYS A 7 -5.15 -7.42 -17.65
C LYS A 7 -5.61 -8.31 -16.51
N ASN A 8 -6.10 -9.50 -16.86
CA ASN A 8 -6.44 -10.49 -15.86
C ASN A 8 -5.13 -11.19 -15.45
N TYR A 9 -4.47 -10.63 -14.44
CA TYR A 9 -3.21 -11.15 -13.89
C TYR A 9 -3.42 -12.40 -13.01
N ASP A 10 -4.56 -13.09 -13.15
CA ASP A 10 -4.95 -14.25 -12.34
C ASP A 10 -3.91 -15.37 -12.41
N ASP A 11 -3.17 -15.46 -13.52
CA ASP A 11 -2.09 -16.41 -13.75
C ASP A 11 -0.79 -16.09 -13.01
N ILE A 12 -0.57 -14.82 -12.61
CA ILE A 12 0.67 -14.38 -11.95
C ILE A 12 0.49 -13.79 -10.55
N ILE A 13 -0.70 -13.30 -10.18
CA ILE A 13 -0.90 -12.51 -8.94
C ILE A 13 -0.71 -13.33 -7.66
N ASN A 14 -0.95 -14.64 -7.74
CA ASN A 14 -0.80 -15.58 -6.62
C ASN A 14 0.50 -16.39 -6.67
N LEU A 15 1.41 -16.08 -7.60
CA LEU A 15 2.70 -16.76 -7.66
C LEU A 15 3.58 -16.37 -6.46
N PRO A 16 4.42 -17.31 -5.96
CA PRO A 16 5.36 -16.98 -4.90
C PRO A 16 6.29 -15.87 -5.35
N HIS A 17 6.36 -14.80 -4.56
CA HIS A 17 7.34 -13.75 -4.76
C HIS A 17 8.65 -14.12 -4.08
N HIS A 18 9.78 -13.67 -4.65
CA HIS A 18 11.08 -13.86 -4.02
C HIS A 18 11.16 -13.08 -2.71
N VAL A 19 11.56 -13.78 -1.63
CA VAL A 19 11.93 -13.17 -0.37
C VAL A 19 13.40 -13.49 -0.12
N SER A 20 14.22 -12.46 0.05
CA SER A 20 15.65 -12.64 0.31
C SER A 20 15.87 -13.23 1.70
N SER A 21 16.72 -14.25 1.79
CA SER A 21 17.15 -14.85 3.05
C SER A 21 18.22 -14.03 3.77
N VAL A 22 18.90 -13.13 3.06
CA VAL A 22 20.01 -12.32 3.58
C VAL A 22 19.56 -10.89 3.90
N HIS A 23 18.67 -10.33 3.08
CA HIS A 23 18.18 -8.96 3.22
C HIS A 23 16.69 -8.97 3.54
N PRO A 24 16.32 -8.99 4.84
CA PRO A 24 14.93 -9.02 5.23
C PRO A 24 14.19 -7.77 4.71
N PRO A 25 12.91 -7.90 4.31
CA PRO A 25 12.08 -6.75 3.97
C PRO A 25 11.96 -5.77 5.13
N LEU A 26 11.78 -4.49 4.81
CA LEU A 26 11.49 -3.46 5.82
C LEU A 26 10.17 -3.74 6.52
N SER A 27 10.13 -3.56 7.84
CA SER A 27 8.88 -3.58 8.61
C SER A 27 7.92 -2.50 8.10
N ASP A 28 6.64 -2.64 8.40
CA ASP A 28 5.61 -1.68 8.00
C ASP A 28 5.93 -0.25 8.50
N SER A 29 6.44 -0.13 9.72
CA SER A 29 6.88 1.14 10.29
C SER A 29 8.09 1.74 9.55
N GLN A 30 9.07 0.91 9.17
CA GLN A 30 10.22 1.37 8.40
C GLN A 30 9.84 1.75 6.96
N ARG A 31 8.86 1.06 6.36
CA ARG A 31 8.27 1.47 5.07
C ARG A 31 7.55 2.81 5.20
N ALA A 32 6.76 3.01 6.26
CA ALA A 32 6.10 4.28 6.53
C ALA A 32 7.09 5.44 6.73
N ALA A 33 8.25 5.16 7.32
CA ALA A 33 9.29 6.17 7.54
C ALA A 33 9.84 6.78 6.23
N GLN A 34 9.72 6.09 5.09
CA GLN A 34 10.08 6.64 3.78
C GLN A 34 9.26 7.90 3.42
N PHE A 35 8.06 8.04 4.01
CA PHE A 35 7.18 9.19 3.81
C PHE A 35 7.40 10.31 4.84
N LEU A 36 8.36 10.18 5.76
CA LEU A 36 8.72 11.23 6.72
C LEU A 36 9.03 12.61 6.09
N PRO A 37 9.67 12.71 4.90
CA PRO A 37 9.91 14.01 4.27
C PRO A 37 8.63 14.84 4.04
N PHE A 38 7.47 14.21 3.97
CA PHE A 38 6.17 14.88 3.78
C PHE A 38 5.50 15.28 5.10
N ALA A 39 6.07 14.95 6.26
CA ALA A 39 5.49 15.27 7.56
C ALA A 39 5.37 16.78 7.82
N ALA A 40 6.18 17.59 7.14
CA ALA A 40 6.11 19.05 7.22
C ALA A 40 4.95 19.67 6.39
N LEU A 41 4.30 18.88 5.53
CA LEU A 41 3.14 19.35 4.77
C LEU A 41 1.93 19.44 5.70
N THR A 42 1.46 20.67 5.92
CA THR A 42 0.22 20.94 6.64
C THR A 42 -0.98 20.90 5.68
N GLY A 43 -2.17 20.56 6.18
CA GLY A 43 -3.43 20.61 5.43
C GLY A 43 -3.92 19.26 4.87
N TYR A 44 -3.19 18.16 5.12
CA TYR A 44 -3.60 16.81 4.72
C TYR A 44 -4.18 15.98 5.88
N GLU A 45 -4.28 16.55 7.08
CA GLU A 45 -4.68 15.85 8.30
C GLU A 45 -6.10 15.27 8.18
N ASP A 46 -7.01 16.00 7.52
CA ASP A 46 -8.37 15.54 7.26
C ASP A 46 -8.42 14.36 6.28
N ALA A 47 -7.62 14.40 5.23
CA ALA A 47 -7.53 13.32 4.25
C ALA A 47 -6.93 12.06 4.88
N ILE A 48 -5.89 12.22 5.70
CA ILE A 48 -5.26 11.12 6.44
C ILE A 48 -6.28 10.49 7.41
N ARG A 49 -7.01 11.29 8.19
CA ARG A 49 -8.03 10.79 9.13
C ARG A 49 -9.16 10.03 8.44
N LYS A 50 -9.70 10.58 7.34
CA LYS A 50 -10.75 9.91 6.55
C LYS A 50 -10.27 8.56 5.99
N THR A 51 -9.03 8.52 5.50
CA THR A 51 -8.45 7.30 4.94
C THR A 51 -8.22 6.26 6.04
N ALA A 52 -7.71 6.67 7.20
CA ALA A 52 -7.53 5.78 8.36
C ALA A 52 -8.86 5.17 8.83
N ALA A 53 -9.91 5.99 8.97
CA ALA A 53 -11.23 5.51 9.37
C ALA A 53 -11.82 4.50 8.36
N LYS A 54 -11.63 4.74 7.06
CA LYS A 54 -12.06 3.81 6.02
C LYS A 54 -11.30 2.48 6.09
N ALA A 55 -9.98 2.51 6.29
CA ALA A 55 -9.18 1.31 6.42
C ALA A 55 -9.57 0.46 7.65
N GLU A 56 -9.92 1.11 8.77
CA GLU A 56 -10.40 0.43 9.97
C GLU A 56 -11.78 -0.23 9.76
N GLN A 57 -12.65 0.39 8.96
CA GLN A 57 -13.94 -0.20 8.59
C GLN A 57 -13.80 -1.40 7.66
N GLU A 58 -12.84 -1.40 6.73
CA GLU A 58 -12.58 -2.51 5.81
C GLU A 58 -11.89 -3.70 6.49
N ALA A 59 -11.24 -3.47 7.64
CA ALA A 59 -10.61 -4.51 8.44
C ALA A 59 -11.57 -5.26 9.38
N GLN A 60 -12.81 -4.77 9.53
CA GLN A 60 -13.89 -5.39 10.33
C GLN A 60 -14.77 -6.29 9.46
#